data_AF-A0A7C4MF93-F1
#
_entry.id   AF-A0A7C4MF93-F1
#
_cell.length_a   1.000
_cell.length_b   1.000
_cell.length_c   1.000
_cell.angle_alpha   90.00
_cell.angle_beta   90.00
_cell.angle_gamma   90.00
#
_symmetry.space_group_name_H-M   'P 1'
#
loop_
_entity.id
_entity.type
_entity.pdbx_description
1 polymer ?
#
loop_
_entity_poly.entity_id
_entity_poly.type
_entity_poly.pdbx_seq_one_letter_code
_entity_poly.pdbx_strand_id
1 'polypeptide(L)'
;MSKKALDPAEKLWREIKKKYVDEWEPSESDIEWLIKIVSGMKVGGKWIIPAVGVTFEKVGEDHLRLESIVTNDMLSAMIAIEKTKKVGERAGIKVDTEKAADYILFHP
;
A
#
# COMPACT_ATOMS: atom_id res chain seq x y z
N MET A 1 22.68 -12.00 23.88
CA MET A 1 22.17 -11.34 22.65
C MET A 1 21.48 -10.05 23.06
N SER A 2 22.06 -8.90 22.75
CA SER A 2 21.49 -7.59 23.12
C SER A 2 20.20 -7.37 22.33
N LYS A 3 19.06 -7.27 23.03
CA LYS A 3 17.84 -6.71 22.44
C LYS A 3 18.17 -5.26 22.07
N LYS A 4 18.53 -4.99 20.81
CA LYS A 4 18.52 -3.61 20.31
C LYS A 4 17.13 -3.07 20.61
N ALA A 5 17.06 -2.05 21.46
CA ALA A 5 15.81 -1.36 21.72
C ALA A 5 15.26 -0.90 20.36
N LEU A 6 14.04 -1.33 20.03
CA LEU A 6 13.36 -0.86 18.82
C LEU A 6 13.34 0.67 18.86
N ASP A 7 13.73 1.26 17.73
CA ASP A 7 13.66 2.70 17.50
C ASP A 7 12.23 3.20 17.85
N PRO A 8 12.07 4.35 18.53
CA PRO A 8 10.75 4.87 18.88
C PRO A 8 9.80 5.00 17.70
N ALA A 9 10.29 5.34 16.50
CA ALA A 9 9.44 5.41 15.31
C ALA A 9 8.96 4.03 14.87
N GLU A 10 9.80 3.00 14.96
CA GLU A 10 9.41 1.62 14.65
C GLU A 10 8.37 1.09 15.64
N LYS A 11 8.50 1.41 16.93
CA LYS A 11 7.47 1.06 17.93
C LYS A 11 6.14 1.73 17.64
N LEU A 12 6.16 3.04 17.38
CA LEU A 12 4.97 3.80 17.03
C LEU A 12 4.30 3.25 15.77
N TRP A 13 5.08 2.96 14.73
CA TRP A 13 4.55 2.37 13.50
C TRP A 13 3.91 0.99 13.75
N ARG A 14 4.53 0.13 14.56
CA ARG A 14 3.95 -1.17 14.93
C ARG A 14 2.59 -1.03 15.61
N GLU A 15 2.44 -0.07 16.52
CA GLU A 15 1.17 0.18 17.21
C GLU A 15 0.09 0.70 16.26
N ILE A 16 0.46 1.63 15.38
CA ILE A 16 -0.42 2.16 14.33
C ILE A 16 -0.85 1.04 13.38
N LYS A 17 0.11 0.27 12.84
CA LYS A 17 -0.16 -0.82 11.91
C LYS A 17 -1.09 -1.85 12.54
N LYS A 18 -0.85 -2.22 13.80
CA LYS A 18 -1.72 -3.14 14.52
C LYS A 18 -3.17 -2.66 14.52
N LYS A 19 -3.39 -1.42 14.94
CA LYS A 19 -4.72 -0.81 15.08
C LYS A 19 -5.44 -0.61 13.74
N TYR A 20 -4.73 -0.14 12.71
CA TYR A 20 -5.35 0.32 11.47
C TYR A 20 -5.29 -0.68 10.33
N VAL A 21 -4.40 -1.66 10.38
CA VAL A 21 -4.15 -2.61 9.29
C VAL A 21 -4.35 -4.04 9.77
N ASP A 22 -3.65 -4.46 10.83
CA ASP A 22 -3.61 -5.88 11.21
C ASP A 22 -4.98 -6.34 11.75
N GLU A 23 -5.62 -5.54 12.59
CA GLU A 23 -6.95 -5.81 13.16
C GLU A 23 -8.12 -5.54 12.19
N TRP A 24 -7.87 -4.82 11.09
CA TRP A 24 -8.87 -4.56 10.07
C TRP A 24 -8.87 -5.68 9.02
N GLU A 25 -10.02 -6.27 8.73
CA GLU A 25 -10.16 -7.24 7.62
C GLU A 25 -10.87 -6.60 6.42
N PRO A 26 -10.41 -6.88 5.19
CA PRO A 26 -11.12 -6.46 3.99
C PRO A 26 -12.45 -7.20 3.88
N SER A 27 -13.47 -6.48 3.40
CA SER A 27 -14.75 -7.07 3.03
C SER A 27 -14.66 -7.74 1.66
N GLU A 28 -15.61 -8.63 1.34
CA GLU A 28 -15.72 -9.22 0.00
C GLU A 28 -15.82 -8.15 -1.10
N SER A 29 -16.51 -7.03 -0.83
CA SER A 29 -16.58 -5.93 -1.79
C SER A 29 -15.25 -5.24 -2.03
N ASP A 30 -14.37 -5.16 -1.02
CA ASP A 30 -13.02 -4.60 -1.19
C ASP A 30 -12.18 -5.49 -2.10
N ILE A 31 -12.30 -6.82 -1.93
CA ILE A 31 -11.61 -7.84 -2.72
C ILE A 31 -12.09 -7.80 -4.17
N GLU A 32 -13.41 -7.90 -4.40
CA GLU A 32 -14.00 -7.85 -5.74
C GLU A 32 -13.66 -6.56 -6.48
N TRP A 33 -13.66 -5.43 -5.75
CA TRP A 33 -13.33 -4.14 -6.32
C TRP A 33 -11.89 -4.10 -6.82
N LEU A 34 -10.93 -4.59 -6.04
CA LEU A 34 -9.53 -4.62 -6.46
C LEU A 34 -9.33 -5.52 -7.69
N ILE A 35 -9.97 -6.70 -7.71
CA ILE A 35 -9.95 -7.60 -8.87
C ILE A 35 -10.48 -6.89 -10.12
N LYS A 36 -11.61 -6.18 -10.02
CA LYS A 36 -12.20 -5.43 -11.14
C LYS A 36 -11.28 -4.32 -11.63
N ILE A 37 -10.62 -3.59 -10.74
CA ILE A 37 -9.64 -2.57 -11.12
C ILE A 37 -8.48 -3.21 -11.88
N VAL A 38 -7.83 -4.21 -11.30
CA VAL A 38 -6.61 -4.80 -11.86
C VAL A 38 -6.88 -5.52 -13.18
N SER A 39 -8.01 -6.23 -13.30
CA SER A 39 -8.42 -6.86 -14.56
C SER A 39 -8.78 -5.85 -15.65
N GLY A 40 -9.32 -4.68 -15.30
CA GLY A 40 -9.60 -3.59 -16.22
C GLY A 40 -8.37 -2.81 -16.70
N MET A 41 -7.23 -2.97 -16.01
CA MET A 41 -5.99 -2.30 -16.36
C MET A 41 -5.16 -3.14 -17.35
N LYS A 42 -4.58 -2.48 -18.36
CA LYS A 42 -3.46 -3.04 -19.12
C LYS A 42 -2.18 -3.05 -18.29
N VAL A 43 -1.26 -3.97 -18.58
CA VAL A 43 0.11 -3.91 -18.05
C VAL A 43 0.77 -2.59 -18.48
N GLY A 44 1.48 -1.94 -17.55
CA GLY A 44 1.97 -0.55 -17.64
C GLY A 44 0.91 0.51 -17.28
N GLY A 45 -0.32 0.10 -16.99
CA GLY A 45 -1.39 0.99 -16.52
C GLY A 45 -1.14 1.47 -15.10
N LYS A 46 -1.54 2.71 -14.81
CA LYS A 46 -1.39 3.34 -13.49
C LYS A 46 -2.73 3.46 -12.79
N TRP A 47 -2.77 3.09 -11.52
CA TRP A 47 -3.91 3.27 -10.64
C TRP A 47 -3.52 4.22 -9.52
N ILE A 48 -4.21 5.35 -9.45
CA ILE A 48 -3.97 6.41 -8.47
C ILE A 48 -5.06 6.32 -7.40
N ILE A 49 -4.67 6.46 -6.14
CA ILE A 49 -5.57 6.67 -5.00
C ILE A 49 -5.45 8.15 -4.58
N PRO A 50 -6.27 9.06 -5.16
CA PRO A 50 -6.04 10.50 -5.04
C PRO A 50 -6.11 11.00 -3.59
N ALA A 51 -6.96 10.40 -2.76
CA ALA A 51 -7.16 10.78 -1.37
C ALA A 51 -5.89 10.67 -0.50
N VAL A 52 -4.93 9.82 -0.88
CA VAL A 52 -3.68 9.58 -0.14
C VAL A 52 -2.43 9.76 -1.00
N GLY A 53 -2.58 10.16 -2.27
CA GLY A 53 -1.46 10.44 -3.15
C GLY A 53 -0.62 9.21 -3.56
N VAL A 54 -1.17 8.00 -3.44
CA VAL A 54 -0.47 6.75 -3.75
C VAL A 54 -0.77 6.32 -5.18
N THR A 55 0.27 5.96 -5.93
CA THR A 55 0.13 5.42 -7.30
C THR A 55 0.75 4.04 -7.41
N PHE A 56 0.01 3.10 -7.98
CA PHE A 56 0.48 1.76 -8.34
C PHE A 56 0.52 1.60 -9.85
N GLU A 57 1.52 0.88 -10.36
CA GLU A 57 1.61 0.42 -11.73
C GLU A 57 1.27 -1.07 -11.81
N LYS A 58 0.45 -1.47 -12.79
CA LYS A 58 0.24 -2.89 -13.11
C LYS A 58 1.45 -3.41 -13.90
N VAL A 59 2.24 -4.28 -13.29
CA VAL A 59 3.47 -4.83 -13.89
C VAL A 59 3.34 -6.27 -14.36
N GLY A 60 2.18 -6.89 -14.13
CA GLY A 60 1.78 -8.21 -14.61
C GLY A 60 0.27 -8.38 -14.46
N GLU A 61 -0.31 -9.51 -14.88
CA GLU A 61 -1.77 -9.68 -14.88
C GLU A 61 -2.40 -9.51 -13.49
N ASP A 62 -1.82 -10.13 -12.47
CA ASP A 62 -2.25 -10.04 -11.07
C ASP A 62 -1.14 -9.43 -10.21
N HIS A 63 -0.47 -8.39 -10.72
CA HIS A 63 0.70 -7.82 -10.05
C HIS A 63 0.74 -6.30 -10.15
N LEU A 64 0.64 -5.66 -8.99
CA LEU A 64 0.84 -4.23 -8.79
C LEU A 64 2.20 -3.95 -8.16
N ARG A 65 2.81 -2.83 -8.56
CA ARG A 65 4.02 -2.29 -7.96
C ARG A 65 3.75 -0.84 -7.56
N LEU A 66 4.08 -0.47 -6.33
CA LEU A 66 4.05 0.92 -5.89
C LEU A 66 5.01 1.74 -6.75
N GLU A 67 4.49 2.79 -7.38
CA GLU A 67 5.25 3.66 -8.28
C GLU A 67 5.69 4.94 -7.57
N SER A 68 4.76 5.64 -6.93
CA SER A 68 5.04 6.94 -6.30
C SER A 68 4.10 7.24 -5.15
N ILE A 69 4.56 8.10 -4.24
CA ILE A 69 3.77 8.68 -3.15
C ILE A 69 3.95 10.20 -3.20
N VAL A 70 2.87 10.93 -3.49
CA VAL A 70 2.86 12.40 -3.53
C VAL A 70 1.78 12.89 -2.57
N THR A 71 2.17 13.12 -1.32
CA THR A 71 1.24 13.46 -0.23
C THR A 71 1.92 14.26 0.87
N ASN A 72 1.11 15.03 1.61
CA ASN A 72 1.51 15.68 2.86
C ASN A 72 1.11 14.86 4.09
N ASP A 73 0.30 13.81 3.91
CA ASP A 73 -0.08 12.85 4.94
C ASP A 73 0.53 11.47 4.65
N MET A 74 1.79 11.33 5.04
CA MET A 74 2.55 10.08 4.84
C MET A 74 1.94 8.92 5.64
N LEU A 75 1.37 9.19 6.81
CA LEU A 75 0.77 8.17 7.66
C LEU A 75 -0.42 7.51 6.97
N SER A 76 -1.34 8.30 6.43
CA SER A 76 -2.49 7.77 5.68
C SER A 76 -2.06 7.00 4.42
N ALA A 77 -1.03 7.47 3.72
CA ALA A 77 -0.48 6.76 2.57
C ALA A 77 0.10 5.40 2.96
N MET A 78 0.90 5.32 4.04
CA MET A 78 1.44 4.05 4.53
C MET A 78 0.35 3.07 4.94
N ILE A 79 -0.70 3.53 5.63
CA ILE A 79 -1.85 2.69 5.99
C ILE A 79 -2.56 2.18 4.73
N ALA A 80 -2.80 3.05 3.74
CA ALA A 80 -3.45 2.66 2.50
C ALA A 80 -2.63 1.60 1.75
N ILE A 81 -1.32 1.78 1.64
CA ILE A 81 -0.41 0.83 1.00
C ILE A 81 -0.49 -0.55 1.67
N GLU A 82 -0.41 -0.60 3.00
CA GLU A 82 -0.47 -1.87 3.72
C GLU A 82 -1.86 -2.53 3.63
N LYS A 83 -2.94 -1.74 3.64
CA LYS A 83 -4.30 -2.27 3.37
C LYS A 83 -4.42 -2.81 1.95
N THR A 84 -3.89 -2.12 0.95
CA THR A 84 -3.87 -2.61 -0.44
C THR A 84 -3.11 -3.93 -0.56
N LYS A 85 -2.00 -4.11 0.16
CA LYS A 85 -1.29 -5.41 0.22
C LYS A 85 -2.18 -6.50 0.81
N LYS A 86 -2.89 -6.22 1.92
CA LYS A 86 -3.78 -7.19 2.57
C LYS A 86 -4.96 -7.59 1.68
N VAL A 87 -5.58 -6.61 1.00
CA VAL A 87 -6.64 -6.88 0.01
C VAL A 87 -6.07 -7.68 -1.16
N GLY A 88 -4.89 -7.31 -1.66
CA GLY A 88 -4.20 -8.00 -2.75
C GLY A 88 -3.94 -9.48 -2.43
N GLU A 89 -3.43 -9.77 -1.24
CA GLU A 89 -3.21 -11.16 -0.77
C GLU A 89 -4.50 -11.99 -0.83
N ARG A 90 -5.63 -11.42 -0.37
CA ARG A 90 -6.95 -12.09 -0.43
C ARG A 90 -7.48 -12.23 -1.86
N ALA A 91 -7.15 -11.28 -2.73
CA ALA A 91 -7.57 -11.26 -4.13
C ALA A 91 -6.69 -12.12 -5.06
N GLY A 92 -5.59 -12.70 -4.56
CA GLY A 92 -4.59 -13.36 -5.42
C GLY A 92 -3.73 -12.40 -6.24
N ILE A 93 -3.69 -11.11 -5.86
CA ILE A 93 -2.96 -10.05 -6.54
C ILE A 93 -1.70 -9.71 -5.72
N LYS A 94 -0.53 -9.86 -6.33
CA LYS A 94 0.74 -9.48 -5.71
C LYS A 94 0.88 -7.96 -5.69
N VAL A 95 1.31 -7.40 -4.55
CA VAL A 95 1.54 -5.96 -4.38
C VAL A 95 2.96 -5.71 -3.85
N ASP A 96 3.86 -5.28 -4.73
CA ASP A 96 5.25 -4.95 -4.35
C ASP A 96 5.39 -3.48 -3.93
N THR A 97 6.06 -3.26 -2.80
CA THR A 97 6.23 -1.91 -2.20
C THR A 97 7.68 -1.53 -1.97
N GLU A 98 8.62 -2.45 -2.24
CA GLU A 98 10.05 -2.31 -1.92
C GLU A 98 10.82 -1.37 -2.88
N LYS A 99 10.22 -0.95 -4.01
CA LYS A 99 10.92 -0.21 -5.08
C LYS A 99 10.50 1.26 -5.27
N ALA A 100 9.63 1.82 -4.44
CA ALA A 100 9.03 3.14 -4.73
C ALA A 100 9.72 4.35 -4.08
N ALA A 101 10.87 4.18 -3.43
CA ALA A 101 11.54 5.25 -2.69
C ALA A 101 12.21 6.31 -3.59
N ASP A 102 12.04 6.27 -4.92
CA ASP A 102 12.70 7.23 -5.81
C ASP A 102 12.06 8.62 -5.79
N TYR A 103 10.79 8.78 -5.36
CA TYR A 103 10.12 10.10 -5.32
C TYR A 103 9.11 10.24 -4.18
N ILE A 104 9.59 10.42 -2.95
CA ILE A 104 8.79 11.08 -1.90
C ILE A 104 8.93 12.60 -2.13
N LEU A 105 7.95 13.20 -2.81
CA LEU A 105 7.90 14.65 -3.02
C LEU A 105 6.96 15.27 -1.99
N PHE A 106 7.52 15.88 -0.96
CA PHE A 106 6.78 16.74 -0.04
C PHE A 106 6.35 18.00 -0.80
N HIS A 107 5.05 18.26 -0.89
CA HIS A 107 4.54 19.52 -1.42
C HIS A 107 4.37 20.50 -0.23
N PRO A 108 4.92 21.73 -0.31
CA PRO A 108 4.78 22.72 0.77
C PRO A 108 3.32 23.11 1.06
#